data_AF-A0A1U7WPA9-F1
#
_entry.id   AF-A0A1U7WPA9-F1
#
_cell.length_a   1.000
_cell.length_b   1.000
_cell.length_c   1.000
_cell.angle_alpha   90.00
_cell.angle_beta   90.00
_cell.angle_gamma   90.00
#
_symmetry.space_group_name_H-M   'P 1'
#
loop_
_entity.id
_entity.type
_entity.pdbx_description
1 polymer ?
#
loop_
_entity_poly.entity_id
_entity_poly.type
_entity_poly.pdbx_seq_one_letter_code
_entity_poly.pdbx_strand_id
1 'polypeptide(L)'
;MGTQLIGSKVKTFLEDLKIKRITSSPYHLSSNGQAESSNNVIIQNLKKRLEAAKCKWPEELPGMLWAYRVMTKSRTGETPFSLVSSAEVLITIEGLVAHKNDGSEVKDGKIL
;
A
#
# COMPACT_ATOMS: atom_id res chain seq x y z
N MET A 1 -19.75 -7.11 5.33
CA MET A 1 -18.63 -6.62 6.18
C MET A 1 -18.59 -7.44 7.47
N GLY A 2 -17.40 -7.86 7.92
CA GLY A 2 -17.24 -8.63 9.16
C GLY A 2 -17.31 -7.74 10.41
N THR A 3 -17.92 -8.24 11.48
CA THR A 3 -18.07 -7.53 12.77
C THR A 3 -16.73 -7.16 13.43
N GLN A 4 -15.66 -7.88 13.10
CA GLN A 4 -14.31 -7.67 13.65
C GLN A 4 -13.72 -6.28 13.34
N LEU A 5 -14.15 -5.63 12.25
CA LEU A 5 -13.65 -4.30 11.84
C LEU A 5 -14.52 -3.14 12.36
N ILE A 6 -15.66 -3.45 12.98
CA ILE A 6 -16.65 -2.46 13.45
C ILE A 6 -16.63 -2.33 14.98
N GLY A 7 -16.01 -3.29 15.68
CA GLY A 7 -15.93 -3.32 17.14
C GLY A 7 -15.30 -2.07 17.76
N SER A 8 -15.73 -1.75 18.98
CA SER A 8 -15.33 -0.53 19.70
C SER A 8 -13.82 -0.38 19.86
N LYS A 9 -13.10 -1.49 20.05
CA LYS A 9 -11.62 -1.49 20.16
C LYS A 9 -10.94 -0.97 18.89
N VAL A 10 -11.42 -1.38 17.72
CA VAL A 10 -10.88 -0.93 16.42
C VAL A 10 -11.22 0.54 16.19
N LYS A 11 -12.42 0.97 16.61
CA LYS A 11 -12.82 2.38 16.52
C LYS A 11 -11.85 3.27 17.32
N THR A 12 -11.62 2.95 18.60
CA THR A 12 -10.72 3.72 19.46
C THR A 12 -9.29 3.74 18.90
N PHE A 13 -8.77 2.59 18.46
CA PHE A 13 -7.44 2.51 17.85
C PHE A 13 -7.27 3.41 16.62
N LEU A 14 -8.28 3.47 15.74
CA LEU A 14 -8.23 4.33 14.55
C LEU A 14 -8.34 5.82 14.91
N GLU A 15 -9.12 6.16 15.94
CA GLU A 15 -9.23 7.52 16.46
C GLU A 15 -7.91 8.00 17.07
N ASP A 16 -7.23 7.15 17.85
CA ASP A 16 -5.90 7.44 18.42
C ASP A 16 -4.85 7.71 17.33
N LEU A 17 -4.92 6.98 16.22
CA LEU A 17 -4.05 7.17 15.05
C LEU A 17 -4.51 8.30 14.13
N LYS A 18 -5.61 9.00 14.44
CA LYS A 18 -6.22 10.04 13.60
C LYS A 18 -6.58 9.56 12.18
N ILE A 19 -6.87 8.27 12.03
CA ILE A 19 -7.24 7.65 10.75
C ILE A 19 -8.76 7.75 10.57
N LYS A 20 -9.19 8.45 9.52
CA LYS A 20 -10.60 8.53 9.16
C LYS A 20 -11.08 7.19 8.61
N ARG A 21 -12.01 6.55 9.33
CA ARG A 21 -12.65 5.31 8.89
C ARG A 21 -13.71 5.59 7.81
N ILE A 22 -13.52 5.00 6.63
CA ILE A 22 -14.52 4.97 5.56
C ILE A 22 -15.13 3.56 5.53
N THR A 23 -16.42 3.44 5.83
CA THR A 23 -17.13 2.16 5.83
C THR A 23 -18.11 2.09 4.67
N SER A 24 -18.06 1.02 3.87
CA SER A 24 -19.09 0.73 2.88
C SER A 24 -20.40 0.31 3.56
N SER A 25 -21.53 0.77 3.02
CA SER A 25 -22.86 0.30 3.46
C SER A 25 -22.98 -1.22 3.27
N PRO A 26 -23.66 -1.97 4.16
CA PRO A 26 -23.84 -3.42 4.04
C PRO A 26 -24.37 -3.88 2.67
N TYR A 27 -25.10 -3.00 1.99
CA TYR A 27 -25.75 -3.27 0.70
C TYR A 27 -24.94 -2.82 -0.52
N HIS A 28 -23.78 -2.18 -0.33
CA HIS A 28 -22.90 -1.73 -1.42
C HIS A 28 -21.55 -2.46 -1.38
N LEU A 29 -21.55 -3.72 -1.82
CA LEU A 29 -20.34 -4.56 -1.96
C LEU A 29 -19.37 -4.03 -3.05
N SER A 30 -19.90 -3.35 -4.07
CA SER A 30 -19.12 -2.86 -5.21
C SER A 30 -17.98 -1.89 -4.81
N SER A 31 -18.17 -1.09 -3.75
CA SER A 31 -17.17 -0.11 -3.29
C SER A 31 -15.86 -0.75 -2.79
N ASN A 32 -15.88 -2.05 -2.46
CA ASN A 32 -14.72 -2.80 -1.97
C ASN A 32 -14.18 -3.79 -3.02
N GLY A 33 -14.69 -3.74 -4.26
CA GLY A 33 -14.43 -4.74 -5.29
C GLY A 33 -12.94 -4.91 -5.65
N GLN A 34 -12.15 -3.83 -5.64
CA GLN A 34 -10.71 -3.93 -5.92
C GLN A 34 -9.96 -4.67 -4.80
N ALA A 35 -10.30 -4.38 -3.54
CA ALA A 35 -9.71 -5.07 -2.39
C ALA A 35 -10.18 -6.53 -2.34
N GLU A 36 -11.44 -6.80 -2.65
CA GLU A 36 -11.99 -8.17 -2.73
C GLU A 36 -11.31 -9.00 -3.82
N SER A 37 -11.15 -8.44 -5.02
CA SER A 37 -10.43 -9.11 -6.12
C SER A 37 -8.98 -9.42 -5.75
N SER A 38 -8.27 -8.44 -5.16
CA SER A 38 -6.88 -8.60 -4.73
C SER A 38 -6.74 -9.65 -3.61
N ASN A 39 -7.63 -9.59 -2.61
CA ASN A 39 -7.68 -10.55 -1.51
C ASN A 39 -7.99 -11.96 -2.00
N ASN A 40 -8.91 -12.11 -2.96
CA ASN A 40 -9.23 -13.40 -3.52
C ASN A 40 -8.02 -14.02 -4.24
N VAL A 41 -7.28 -13.25 -5.04
CA VAL A 41 -6.05 -13.75 -5.68
C VAL A 41 -5.01 -14.19 -4.64
N ILE A 42 -4.84 -13.42 -3.57
CA ILE A 42 -3.91 -13.77 -2.47
C ILE A 42 -4.37 -15.07 -1.79
N ILE A 43 -5.65 -15.20 -1.44
CA ILE A 43 -6.23 -16.40 -0.80
C ILE A 43 -6.08 -17.63 -1.71
N GLN A 44 -6.32 -17.50 -3.01
CA GLN A 44 -6.18 -18.62 -3.94
C GLN A 44 -4.73 -19.10 -4.08
N ASN A 45 -3.76 -18.16 -4.12
CA ASN A 45 -2.34 -18.50 -4.12
C ASN A 45 -1.90 -19.14 -2.79
N LEU A 46 -2.39 -18.60 -1.67
CA LEU A 46 -2.16 -19.15 -0.34
C LEU A 46 -2.68 -20.57 -0.23
N LYS A 47 -3.93 -20.83 -0.61
CA LYS A 47 -4.53 -22.18 -0.60
C LYS A 47 -3.70 -23.16 -1.40
N LYS A 48 -3.34 -22.83 -2.65
CA LYS A 48 -2.52 -23.73 -3.49
C LYS A 48 -1.17 -24.08 -2.87
N ARG A 49 -0.50 -23.11 -2.24
CA ARG A 49 0.80 -23.33 -1.59
C ARG A 49 0.66 -24.05 -0.24
N LEU A 50 -0.40 -23.76 0.52
CA LEU A 50 -0.70 -24.37 1.81
C LEU A 50 -1.04 -25.86 1.67
N GLU A 51 -1.85 -26.22 0.68
CA GLU A 51 -2.13 -27.62 0.33
C GLU A 51 -0.84 -28.39 0.00
N ALA A 52 0.11 -27.74 -0.69
CA ALA A 52 1.41 -28.32 -0.98
C ALA A 52 2.34 -28.42 0.25
N ALA A 53 2.22 -27.49 1.20
CA ALA A 53 3.13 -27.36 2.35
C ALA A 53 2.76 -28.21 3.58
N LYS A 54 1.62 -28.92 3.59
CA LYS A 54 1.18 -29.88 4.63
C LYS A 54 1.55 -29.46 6.08
N CYS A 55 1.14 -28.25 6.50
CA CYS A 55 1.34 -27.62 7.82
C CYS A 55 2.58 -26.72 8.04
N LYS A 56 3.50 -26.55 7.08
CA LYS A 56 4.66 -25.62 7.19
C LYS A 56 4.39 -24.19 6.70
N TRP A 57 3.14 -23.76 6.82
CA TRP A 57 2.72 -22.49 6.23
C TRP A 57 3.28 -21.24 6.92
N PRO A 58 3.50 -21.21 8.25
CA PRO A 58 4.11 -20.04 8.89
C PRO A 58 5.53 -19.80 8.36
N GLU A 59 6.28 -20.86 8.05
CA GLU A 59 7.63 -20.79 7.52
C GLU A 59 7.66 -20.34 6.05
N GLU A 60 6.65 -20.70 5.26
CA GLU A 60 6.54 -20.35 3.82
C GLU A 60 5.91 -18.96 3.57
N LEU A 61 5.15 -18.44 4.54
CA LEU A 61 4.42 -17.18 4.40
C LEU A 61 5.32 -15.98 4.04
N PRO A 62 6.49 -15.77 4.69
CA PRO A 62 7.37 -14.65 4.35
C PRO A 62 7.87 -14.72 2.91
N GLY A 63 8.26 -15.91 2.44
CA GLY A 63 8.76 -16.12 1.08
C GLY A 63 7.68 -15.90 0.02
N MET A 64 6.45 -16.32 0.30
CA MET A 64 5.31 -16.07 -0.59
C MET A 64 4.95 -14.58 -0.66
N LEU A 65 4.92 -13.87 0.46
CA LEU A 65 4.67 -12.42 0.49
C LEU A 65 5.77 -11.66 -0.25
N TRP A 66 7.02 -12.08 -0.12
CA TRP A 66 8.14 -11.53 -0.89
C TRP A 66 7.93 -11.72 -2.39
N ALA A 67 7.66 -12.95 -2.84
CA ALA A 67 7.39 -13.24 -4.24
C ALA A 67 6.22 -12.39 -4.79
N TYR A 68 5.14 -12.23 -4.01
CA TYR A 68 4.01 -11.39 -4.41
C TYR A 68 4.40 -9.92 -4.63
N ARG A 69 5.32 -9.39 -3.80
CA ARG A 69 5.80 -8.00 -3.85
C ARG A 69 6.73 -7.73 -5.04
N VAL A 70 7.56 -8.70 -5.43
CA VAL A 70 8.57 -8.53 -6.50
C VAL A 70 8.11 -9.02 -7.88
N MET A 71 7.00 -9.78 -7.98
CA MET A 71 6.45 -10.18 -9.27
C MET A 71 5.66 -9.04 -9.93
N THR A 72 5.94 -8.80 -11.20
CA THR A 72 5.20 -7.85 -12.05
C THR A 72 3.75 -8.31 -12.20
N LYS A 73 2.80 -7.39 -12.05
CA LYS A 73 1.39 -7.69 -12.27
C LYS A 73 1.07 -7.49 -13.74
N SER A 74 0.47 -8.51 -14.37
CA SER A 74 0.05 -8.45 -15.78
C SER A 74 -0.83 -7.25 -16.11
N ARG A 75 -1.61 -6.75 -15.15
CA ARG A 75 -2.49 -5.59 -15.33
C ARG A 75 -1.76 -4.24 -15.35
N THR A 76 -0.68 -4.09 -14.58
CA THR A 76 0.02 -2.80 -14.42
C THR A 76 1.39 -2.79 -15.06
N GLY A 77 1.95 -3.94 -15.45
CA GLY A 77 3.33 -4.08 -15.92
C GLY A 77 4.38 -3.90 -14.82
N GLU A 78 3.99 -3.31 -13.68
CA GLU A 78 4.86 -2.98 -12.56
C GLU A 78 4.73 -3.98 -11.40
N THR A 79 5.72 -4.00 -10.53
CA THR A 79 5.71 -4.77 -9.29
C THR A 79 5.02 -3.98 -8.17
N PRO A 80 4.32 -4.61 -7.22
CA PRO A 80 3.82 -3.90 -6.05
C PRO A 80 4.92 -3.17 -5.26
N PHE A 81 6.13 -3.74 -5.20
CA PHE A 81 7.26 -3.11 -4.54
C PHE A 81 7.69 -1.81 -5.24
N SER A 82 7.77 -1.80 -6.58
CA SER A 82 8.09 -0.59 -7.34
C SER A 82 7.00 0.46 -7.18
N LEU A 83 5.72 0.09 -7.13
CA LEU A 83 4.64 1.05 -6.92
C LEU A 83 4.73 1.78 -5.56
N VAL A 84 5.11 1.07 -4.49
CA VAL A 84 5.25 1.68 -3.15
C VAL A 84 6.57 2.42 -3.02
N SER A 85 7.68 1.81 -3.45
CA SER A 85 9.02 2.35 -3.24
C SER A 85 9.35 3.48 -4.21
N SER A 86 8.89 3.42 -5.46
CA SER A 86 9.06 4.52 -6.41
C SER A 86 8.25 5.74 -6.00
N ALA A 87 7.08 5.56 -5.35
CA ALA A 87 6.32 6.68 -4.81
C ALA A 87 7.12 7.43 -3.73
N GLU A 88 7.78 6.71 -2.82
CA GLU A 88 8.62 7.31 -1.76
C GLU A 88 9.89 7.97 -2.33
N VAL A 89 10.54 7.34 -3.31
CA VAL A 89 11.73 7.89 -3.98
C VAL A 89 11.38 9.14 -4.79
N LEU A 90 10.26 9.17 -5.52
CA LEU A 90 9.79 10.36 -6.25
C LEU A 90 9.45 11.50 -5.30
N ILE A 91 8.76 11.24 -4.18
CA ILE A 91 8.46 12.27 -3.16
C ILE A 91 9.76 12.86 -2.58
N THR A 92 10.77 12.01 -2.34
CA THR A 92 12.08 12.45 -1.85
C THR A 92 12.82 13.30 -2.88
N ILE A 93 12.81 12.90 -4.15
CA ILE A 93 13.46 13.65 -5.24
C ILE A 93 12.76 15.00 -5.47
N GLU A 94 11.43 15.04 -5.55
CA GLU A 94 10.66 16.28 -5.68
C GLU A 94 10.92 17.23 -4.50
N GLY A 95 10.96 16.71 -3.27
CA GLY A 95 11.29 17.52 -2.08
C GLY A 95 12.72 18.08 -2.10
N LEU A 96 13.69 17.30 -2.57
CA LEU A 96 15.08 17.74 -2.75
C LEU A 96 15.22 18.78 -3.87
N VAL A 97 14.48 18.63 -4.97
CA VAL A 97 14.44 19.59 -6.08
C VAL A 97 13.76 20.89 -5.64
N ALA A 98 12.67 20.82 -4.87
CA ALA A 98 12.00 22.00 -4.32
C ALA A 98 12.88 22.75 -3.32
N HIS A 99 13.60 22.05 -2.42
CA HIS A 99 14.56 22.67 -1.50
C HIS A 99 15.74 23.33 -2.23
N LYS A 100 16.13 22.82 -3.40
CA LYS A 100 17.18 23.43 -4.24
C LYS A 100 16.70 24.71 -4.95
N ASN A 101 15.40 24.87 -5.15
CA ASN A 101 14.80 26.02 -5.84
C ASN A 101 14.43 27.19 -4.91
N ASP A 102 14.48 27.01 -3.59
CA ASP A 102 14.17 28.04 -2.57
C ASP A 102 15.40 28.85 -2.12
N GLY A 103 16.51 28.74 -2.86
CA GLY A 103 17.83 29.26 -2.47
C GLY A 103 18.45 30.34 -3.36
N SER A 104 17.67 31.08 -4.16
CA SER A 104 18.20 32.20 -4.97
C SER A 104 17.38 33.47 -4.83
N GLU A 105 17.66 34.25 -3.78
CA GLU A 105 17.48 35.70 -3.78
C GLU A 105 18.86 36.33 -3.59
N VAL A 106 19.42 36.94 -4.65
CA VAL A 106 20.52 37.90 -4.54
C VAL A 106 20.09 39.16 -5.30
N LYS A 107 19.90 40.24 -4.54
CA LYS A 107 19.61 41.59 -5.02
C LYS A 107 20.89 42.35 -5.40
N ASP A 108 20.73 43.23 -6.39
CA ASP A 108 21.50 44.42 -6.75
C ASP A 108 22.98 44.27 -7.17
N GLY A 109 23.21 44.41 -8.48
CA GLY A 109 24.52 44.70 -9.06
C GLY A 109 24.39 45.63 -10.26
N LYS A 110 24.51 46.95 -10.03
CA LYS A 110 24.69 47.97 -11.06
C LYS A 110 25.76 47.53 -12.07
N ILE A 111 25.44 47.63 -13.34
CA ILE A 111 26.42 47.62 -14.43
C ILE A 111 26.32 49.02 -15.05
N LEU A 112 27.38 49.82 -14.83
CA LEU A 112 27.63 51.21 -15.29
C LEU A 112 26.41 52.11 -15.55
#